data_AF-A0A0A9HDD6-F1
#
_entry.id   AF-A0A0A9HDD6-F1
#
_cell.length_a   1.000
_cell.length_b   1.000
_cell.length_c   1.000
_cell.angle_alpha   90.00
_cell.angle_beta   90.00
_cell.angle_gamma   90.00
#
_symmetry.space_group_name_H-M   'P 1'
#
loop_
_entity.id
_entity.type
_entity.pdbx_description
1 polymer ?
#
loop_
_entity_poly.entity_id
_entity_poly.type
_entity_poly.pdbx_seq_one_letter_code
_entity_poly.pdbx_strand_id
1 'polypeptide(L)'
;MEKAKKMPTELMAHVLRMTQYSTLGLHDLVNKIYASLQEEVFEGIELHAKKDGSEAPCKILKILDSGGTKMYEVGWICQGKTVISTSVIKAADLIHRRAPVSRNTLKFFIRDATSQSTPWIIHENLAKKYGIPVDPPNDIMLQKRGRKRQEDGTMEDGRKKLKKDEGHTHVPIKYPMDDLLLRPTEGDPALLKRPHLATDFRVPRYYVGDLLMVWDFCSSFGRLLNLSPFSLTDLENAICHKESNVLLVEVHATIFHLLIKDKGDYFAILQNKKRKLKVSLVTWAEYLCDFLEMTKK
;
A
#
# COMPACT_ATOMS: atom_id res chain seq x y z
N MET A 1 21.79 -0.32 1.58
CA MET A 1 20.78 -0.13 2.64
C MET A 1 20.24 -1.50 3.06
N GLU A 2 20.88 -2.10 4.07
CA GLU A 2 20.45 -3.34 4.70
C GLU A 2 19.32 -3.07 5.69
N LYS A 3 18.11 -3.56 5.42
CA LYS A 3 17.12 -3.99 6.43
C LYS A 3 15.85 -4.58 5.79
N ALA A 4 16.01 -5.44 4.78
CA ALA A 4 14.99 -6.45 4.53
C ALA A 4 15.35 -7.65 5.41
N LYS A 5 14.53 -7.95 6.43
CA LYS A 5 14.60 -9.23 7.12
C LYS A 5 14.53 -10.32 6.05
N LYS A 6 15.67 -10.98 5.78
CA LYS A 6 15.76 -12.02 4.76
C LYS A 6 14.78 -13.12 5.15
N MET A 7 13.74 -13.32 4.34
CA MET A 7 12.90 -14.50 4.48
C MET A 7 13.76 -15.74 4.20
N PRO A 8 13.48 -16.89 4.84
CA PRO A 8 14.12 -18.16 4.50
C PRO A 8 14.04 -18.43 2.99
N THR A 9 15.12 -18.94 2.42
CA THR A 9 15.28 -19.12 0.96
C THR A 9 14.17 -20.00 0.38
N GLU A 10 13.70 -20.97 1.17
CA GLU A 10 12.66 -21.94 0.84
C GLU A 10 11.28 -21.26 0.74
N LEU A 11 11.01 -20.33 1.66
CA LEU A 11 9.80 -19.50 1.64
C LEU A 11 9.77 -18.54 0.47
N MET A 12 10.93 -17.97 0.12
CA MET A 12 11.03 -17.04 -1.01
C MET A 12 10.60 -17.72 -2.31
N ALA A 13 11.09 -18.94 -2.57
CA ALA A 13 10.74 -19.68 -3.78
C ALA A 13 9.21 -19.88 -3.92
N HIS A 14 8.55 -20.26 -2.82
CA HIS A 14 7.10 -20.48 -2.79
C HIS A 14 6.30 -19.20 -3.04
N VAL A 15 6.64 -18.13 -2.30
CA VAL A 15 5.99 -16.83 -2.44
C VAL A 15 6.14 -16.29 -3.86
N LEU A 16 7.33 -16.42 -4.46
CA LEU A 16 7.60 -15.99 -5.82
C LEU A 16 6.74 -16.79 -6.82
N ARG A 17 6.64 -18.12 -6.70
CA ARG A 17 5.77 -18.91 -7.59
C ARG A 17 4.31 -18.47 -7.55
N MET A 18 3.78 -18.18 -6.36
CA MET A 18 2.39 -17.71 -6.21
C MET A 18 2.19 -16.26 -6.71
N THR A 19 3.26 -15.47 -6.75
CA THR A 19 3.24 -14.07 -7.18
C THR A 19 3.29 -13.97 -8.71
N GLN A 20 4.12 -14.77 -9.38
CA GLN A 20 4.30 -14.71 -10.82
C GLN A 20 2.97 -14.88 -11.57
N TYR A 21 2.67 -13.95 -12.47
CA TYR A 21 1.44 -13.86 -13.27
C TYR A 21 0.13 -13.72 -12.49
N SER A 22 0.19 -13.42 -11.20
CA SER A 22 -1.01 -13.09 -10.43
C SER A 22 -1.67 -11.82 -10.99
N THR A 23 -2.99 -11.82 -11.09
CA THR A 23 -3.80 -10.65 -11.47
C THR A 23 -4.45 -9.98 -10.26
N LEU A 24 -4.27 -10.52 -9.05
CA LEU A 24 -4.86 -10.01 -7.82
C LEU A 24 -4.22 -8.69 -7.39
N GLY A 25 -5.01 -7.82 -6.75
CA GLY A 25 -4.48 -6.65 -6.06
C GLY A 25 -3.49 -7.04 -4.97
N LEU A 26 -2.55 -6.15 -4.63
CA LEU A 26 -1.47 -6.44 -3.66
C LEU A 26 -2.00 -6.97 -2.32
N HIS A 27 -3.10 -6.39 -1.82
CA HIS A 27 -3.70 -6.81 -0.55
C HIS A 27 -4.22 -8.25 -0.60
N ASP A 28 -4.95 -8.59 -1.66
CA ASP A 28 -5.58 -9.89 -1.80
C ASP A 28 -4.57 -10.97 -2.14
N LEU A 29 -3.54 -10.62 -2.92
CA LEU A 29 -2.38 -11.47 -3.16
C LEU A 29 -1.64 -11.80 -1.86
N VAL A 30 -1.38 -10.79 -1.02
CA VAL A 30 -0.75 -10.99 0.29
C VAL A 30 -1.60 -11.89 1.17
N ASN A 31 -2.91 -11.72 1.20
CA ASN A 31 -3.79 -12.56 2.01
C ASN A 31 -3.86 -14.00 1.50
N LYS A 32 -3.93 -14.20 0.18
CA LYS A 32 -3.91 -15.52 -0.45
C LYS A 32 -2.63 -16.28 -0.14
N ILE A 33 -1.48 -15.63 -0.31
CA ILE A 33 -0.17 -16.23 -0.01
C ILE A 33 -0.04 -16.48 1.49
N TYR A 34 -0.49 -15.55 2.34
CA TYR A 34 -0.46 -15.73 3.79
C TYR A 34 -1.28 -16.94 4.23
N ALA A 35 -2.45 -17.19 3.64
CA ALA A 35 -3.27 -18.37 3.93
C ALA A 35 -2.58 -19.68 3.51
N SER A 36 -2.01 -19.74 2.30
CA SER A 36 -1.24 -20.92 1.84
C SER A 36 -0.04 -21.21 2.77
N LEU A 37 0.66 -20.18 3.24
CA LEU A 37 1.77 -20.33 4.19
C LEU A 37 1.36 -20.81 5.59
N GLN A 38 0.07 -20.76 5.94
CA GLN A 38 -0.42 -21.33 7.20
C GLN A 38 -0.70 -22.84 7.08
N GLU A 39 -1.05 -23.31 5.89
CA GLU A 39 -1.46 -24.70 5.64
C GLU A 39 -0.30 -25.57 5.17
N GLU A 40 0.64 -25.01 4.40
CA GLU A 40 1.73 -25.77 3.79
C GLU A 40 2.94 -25.94 4.72
N VAL A 41 3.43 -27.18 4.80
CA VAL A 41 4.66 -27.55 5.52
C VAL A 41 5.73 -27.90 4.49
N PHE A 42 6.89 -27.26 4.61
CA PHE A 42 8.06 -27.49 3.74
C PHE A 42 9.32 -27.69 4.59
N GLU A 43 10.35 -28.30 4.01
CA GLU A 43 11.60 -28.56 4.71
C GLU A 43 12.26 -27.25 5.16
N GLY A 44 12.78 -27.24 6.38
CA GLY A 44 13.45 -26.09 6.98
C GLY A 44 12.55 -25.14 7.78
N ILE A 45 11.22 -25.29 7.76
CA ILE A 45 10.31 -24.44 8.55
C ILE A 45 10.43 -24.73 10.06
N GLU A 46 10.42 -23.66 10.88
CA GLU A 46 10.34 -23.75 12.34
C GLU A 46 8.84 -23.73 12.76
N LEU A 47 8.37 -24.79 13.40
CA LEU A 47 7.00 -24.97 13.90
C LEU A 47 7.00 -25.45 15.35
N HIS A 48 5.83 -25.68 15.93
CA HIS A 48 5.70 -26.37 17.21
C HIS A 48 5.10 -27.74 16.97
N ALA A 49 5.50 -28.72 17.77
CA ALA A 49 4.94 -30.06 17.73
C ALA A 49 4.81 -30.62 19.15
N LYS A 50 3.93 -31.60 19.31
CA LYS A 50 3.80 -32.33 20.57
C LYS A 50 4.97 -33.29 20.75
N LYS A 51 5.74 -33.09 21.82
CA LYS A 51 6.79 -33.99 22.30
C LYS A 51 6.39 -34.51 23.67
N ASP A 52 6.20 -35.83 23.80
CA ASP A 52 5.89 -36.48 25.08
C ASP A 52 4.70 -35.81 25.83
N GLY A 53 3.69 -35.37 25.07
CA GLY A 53 2.51 -34.68 25.60
C GLY A 53 2.64 -33.17 25.82
N SER A 54 3.85 -32.59 25.66
CA SER A 54 4.12 -31.15 25.82
C SER A 54 4.40 -30.47 24.48
N GLU A 55 4.05 -29.18 24.35
CA GLU A 55 4.37 -28.40 23.15
C GLU A 55 5.85 -28.00 23.15
N ALA A 56 6.57 -28.33 22.08
CA ALA A 56 7.98 -27.95 21.91
C ALA A 56 8.25 -27.37 20.51
N PRO A 57 9.14 -26.37 20.38
CA PRO A 57 9.53 -25.85 19.07
C PRO A 57 10.41 -26.87 18.33
N CYS A 58 10.18 -27.01 17.04
CA CYS A 58 10.86 -27.98 16.17
C CYS A 58 11.11 -27.37 14.78
N LYS A 59 12.11 -27.90 14.07
CA LYS A 59 12.41 -27.57 12.68
C LYS A 59 12.13 -28.80 11.83
N ILE A 60 11.36 -28.65 10.75
CA ILE A 60 11.16 -29.75 9.79
C ILE A 60 12.48 -29.99 9.05
N LEU A 61 13.01 -31.20 9.14
CA LEU A 61 14.25 -31.61 8.47
C LEU A 61 13.96 -32.31 7.15
N LYS A 62 12.99 -33.23 7.15
CA LYS A 62 12.55 -33.96 5.96
C LYS A 62 11.07 -34.26 6.00
N ILE A 63 10.46 -34.31 4.81
CA ILE A 63 9.08 -34.75 4.63
C ILE A 63 9.10 -36.18 4.10
N LEU A 64 8.47 -37.09 4.82
CA LEU A 64 8.36 -38.50 4.47
C LEU A 64 6.94 -38.77 4.01
N ASP A 65 6.77 -39.14 2.74
CA ASP A 65 5.48 -39.60 2.22
C ASP A 65 5.52 -41.12 2.08
N SER A 66 4.72 -41.81 2.88
CA SER A 66 4.55 -43.27 2.81
C SER A 66 3.07 -43.57 2.66
N GLY A 67 2.64 -43.73 1.40
CA GLY A 67 1.31 -44.28 1.07
C GLY A 67 0.13 -43.45 1.59
N GLY A 68 0.23 -42.12 1.56
CA GLY A 68 -0.89 -41.21 1.89
C GLY A 68 -0.89 -40.67 3.32
N THR A 69 -0.01 -41.18 4.20
CA THR A 69 0.22 -40.57 5.53
C THR A 69 1.52 -39.79 5.52
N LYS A 70 1.42 -38.45 5.54
CA LYS A 70 2.58 -37.56 5.65
C LYS A 70 3.17 -37.62 7.06
N MET A 71 4.44 -38.03 7.14
CA MET A 71 5.24 -37.98 8.36
C MET A 71 6.36 -36.97 8.19
N TYR A 72 6.82 -36.40 9.30
CA TYR A 72 7.83 -35.34 9.30
C TYR A 72 8.97 -35.74 10.21
N GLU A 73 10.19 -35.74 9.68
CA GLU A 73 11.39 -35.80 10.49
C GLU A 73 11.64 -34.39 11.04
N VAL A 74 11.59 -34.24 12.36
CA VAL A 74 11.71 -32.94 13.03
C VAL A 74 12.92 -32.92 13.96
N GLY A 75 13.63 -31.80 13.95
CA GLY A 75 14.69 -31.48 14.91
C GLY A 75 14.16 -30.57 16.01
N TRP A 76 14.20 -31.02 17.26
CA TRP A 76 13.76 -30.24 18.42
C TRP A 76 14.73 -29.11 18.74
N ILE A 77 14.19 -27.91 18.95
CA ILE A 77 14.95 -26.67 19.13
C ILE A 77 14.94 -26.25 20.62
N CYS A 78 16.04 -25.72 21.13
CA CYS A 78 16.10 -25.05 22.45
C CYS A 78 16.25 -23.54 22.34
N GLN A 79 16.26 -22.84 23.48
CA GLN A 79 16.35 -21.37 23.58
C GLN A 79 17.51 -20.72 22.77
N GLY A 80 18.49 -21.48 22.28
CA GLY A 80 19.58 -21.05 21.39
C GLY A 80 19.48 -21.42 19.90
N LYS A 81 18.31 -21.86 19.38
CA LYS A 81 18.10 -22.30 17.98
C LYS A 81 18.93 -23.51 17.50
N THR A 82 19.62 -24.20 18.41
CA THR A 82 20.34 -25.43 18.11
C THR A 82 19.42 -26.64 18.18
N VAL A 83 19.57 -27.56 17.21
CA VAL A 83 18.83 -28.83 17.18
C VAL A 83 19.47 -29.78 18.19
N ILE A 84 18.71 -30.20 19.21
CA ILE A 84 19.21 -31.09 20.27
C ILE A 84 18.98 -32.56 19.92
N SER A 85 17.81 -32.87 19.34
CA SER A 85 17.39 -34.25 19.06
C SER A 85 16.48 -34.28 17.84
N THR A 86 16.44 -35.41 17.14
CA THR A 86 15.56 -35.63 16.00
C THR A 86 14.51 -36.70 16.33
N SER A 87 13.32 -36.56 15.77
CA SER A 87 12.25 -37.56 15.89
C SER A 87 11.34 -37.53 14.67
N VAL A 88 10.63 -38.62 14.40
CA VAL A 88 9.62 -38.68 13.34
C VAL A 88 8.24 -38.52 13.98
N ILE A 89 7.46 -37.55 13.51
CA ILE A 89 6.11 -37.25 14.01
C ILE A 89 5.07 -37.28 12.89
N LYS A 90 3.80 -37.47 13.26
CA LYS A 90 2.67 -37.44 12.33
C LYS A 90 2.22 -36.00 12.09
N ALA A 91 1.55 -35.77 10.95
CA ALA A 91 0.94 -34.47 10.64
C ALA A 91 -0.01 -33.96 11.74
N ALA A 92 -0.74 -34.85 12.42
CA ALA A 92 -1.67 -34.51 13.49
C ALA A 92 -1.00 -33.94 14.75
N ASP A 93 0.29 -34.21 14.95
CA ASP A 93 1.06 -33.74 16.11
C ASP A 93 1.75 -32.40 15.85
N LEU A 94 1.69 -31.90 14.60
CA LEU A 94 2.15 -30.57 14.22
C LEU A 94 1.13 -29.51 14.66
N ILE A 95 1.64 -28.46 15.28
CA ILE A 95 0.86 -27.32 15.73
C ILE A 95 1.22 -26.12 14.85
N HIS A 96 0.30 -25.78 13.95
CA HIS A 96 0.40 -24.60 13.10
C HIS A 96 0.09 -23.35 13.93
N ARG A 97 1.11 -22.55 14.29
CA ARG A 97 0.94 -21.25 14.96
C ARG A 97 1.50 -20.12 14.14
N ARG A 98 0.62 -19.22 13.68
CA ARG A 98 0.87 -18.01 12.86
C ARG A 98 1.69 -18.32 11.59
N ALA A 99 1.49 -17.57 10.52
CA ALA A 99 2.33 -17.77 9.35
C ALA A 99 3.81 -17.48 9.73
N PRO A 100 4.79 -18.17 9.12
CA PRO A 100 6.20 -18.00 9.43
C PRO A 100 6.71 -16.58 9.19
N VAL A 101 5.95 -15.76 8.46
CA VAL A 101 6.25 -14.37 8.13
C VAL A 101 5.02 -13.47 8.32
N SER A 102 5.27 -12.21 8.69
CA SER A 102 4.19 -11.23 8.82
C SER A 102 3.64 -10.80 7.45
N ARG A 103 2.36 -10.42 7.39
CA ARG A 103 1.75 -9.84 6.18
C ARG A 103 2.52 -8.62 5.66
N ASN A 104 3.07 -7.80 6.54
CA ASN A 104 3.87 -6.63 6.17
C ASN A 104 5.20 -7.05 5.52
N THR A 105 5.88 -8.05 6.06
CA THR A 105 7.11 -8.60 5.47
C THR A 105 6.83 -9.15 4.07
N LEU A 106 5.73 -9.89 3.91
CA LEU A 106 5.31 -10.43 2.62
C LEU A 106 4.97 -9.31 1.62
N LYS A 107 4.27 -8.26 2.06
CA LYS A 107 3.95 -7.08 1.25
C LYS A 107 5.21 -6.36 0.74
N PHE A 108 6.20 -6.15 1.61
CA PHE A 108 7.47 -5.54 1.20
C PHE A 108 8.24 -6.44 0.24
N PHE A 109 8.28 -7.74 0.51
CA PHE A 109 8.97 -8.70 -0.35
C PHE A 109 8.37 -8.76 -1.75
N ILE A 110 7.03 -8.83 -1.88
CA ILE A 110 6.37 -8.84 -3.19
C ILE A 110 6.70 -7.57 -3.98
N ARG A 111 6.68 -6.39 -3.32
CA ARG A 111 7.00 -5.12 -3.98
C ARG A 111 8.46 -5.02 -4.43
N ASP A 112 9.38 -5.60 -3.68
CA ASP A 112 10.81 -5.59 -3.98
C ASP A 112 11.19 -6.65 -5.03
N ALA A 113 10.46 -7.77 -5.06
CA ALA A 113 10.72 -8.87 -5.97
C ALA A 113 10.08 -8.73 -7.36
N THR A 114 9.17 -7.78 -7.55
CA THR A 114 8.38 -7.63 -8.79
C THR A 114 8.72 -6.36 -9.56
N SER A 115 8.81 -6.50 -10.89
CA SER A 115 9.05 -5.41 -11.84
C SER A 115 7.75 -4.73 -12.31
N GLN A 116 6.63 -5.47 -12.28
CA GLN A 116 5.32 -5.01 -12.74
C GLN A 116 4.24 -5.57 -11.82
N SER A 117 3.13 -4.83 -11.63
CA SER A 117 2.03 -5.18 -10.73
C SER A 117 0.77 -5.73 -11.42
N THR A 118 0.66 -5.65 -12.75
CA THR A 118 -0.52 -6.11 -13.51
C THR A 118 -0.14 -6.68 -14.90
N PRO A 119 -0.05 -8.01 -15.06
CA PRO A 119 0.04 -9.00 -13.99
C PRO A 119 1.35 -8.83 -13.20
N TRP A 120 1.42 -9.42 -12.01
CA TRP A 120 2.65 -9.41 -11.22
C TRP A 120 3.76 -10.17 -11.96
N ILE A 121 4.85 -9.48 -12.31
CA ILE A 121 6.01 -10.08 -12.98
C ILE A 121 7.23 -9.93 -12.08
N ILE A 122 7.90 -11.03 -11.79
CA ILE A 122 9.08 -11.10 -10.93
C ILE A 122 10.32 -10.73 -11.73
N HIS A 123 11.29 -10.10 -11.07
CA HIS A 123 12.58 -9.80 -11.67
C HIS A 123 13.25 -11.06 -12.23
N GLU A 124 13.79 -10.97 -13.44
CA GLU A 124 14.41 -12.09 -14.15
C GLU A 124 15.56 -12.73 -13.35
N ASN A 125 16.30 -11.93 -12.59
CA ASN A 125 17.37 -12.38 -11.71
C ASN A 125 16.87 -13.32 -10.59
N LEU A 126 15.69 -13.04 -10.05
CA LEU A 126 15.06 -13.86 -9.01
C LEU A 126 14.42 -15.11 -9.62
N ALA A 127 13.77 -14.96 -10.78
CA ALA A 127 13.16 -16.10 -11.47
C ALA A 127 14.21 -17.16 -11.86
N LYS A 128 15.36 -16.73 -12.41
CA LYS A 128 16.50 -17.62 -12.72
C LYS A 128 17.08 -18.28 -11.47
N LYS A 129 17.23 -17.52 -10.38
CA LYS A 129 17.78 -18.03 -9.11
C LYS A 129 16.90 -19.11 -8.47
N TYR A 130 15.59 -19.00 -8.59
CA TYR A 130 14.63 -19.91 -7.97
C TYR A 130 13.99 -20.90 -8.95
N GLY A 131 14.47 -20.97 -10.20
CA GLY A 131 13.99 -21.90 -11.22
C GLY A 131 12.51 -21.73 -11.56
N ILE A 132 11.99 -20.49 -11.51
CA ILE A 132 10.57 -20.21 -11.76
C ILE A 132 10.36 -20.09 -13.27
N PRO A 133 9.36 -20.76 -13.86
CA PRO A 133 9.08 -20.68 -15.29
C PRO A 133 8.91 -19.22 -15.77
N VAL A 134 9.81 -18.86 -16.69
CA VAL A 134 9.86 -17.67 -17.59
C VAL A 134 8.62 -17.47 -18.45
N ASP A 135 8.02 -18.61 -18.76
CA ASP A 135 7.15 -18.72 -19.92
C ASP A 135 5.75 -18.22 -19.55
N PRO A 136 5.27 -17.17 -20.22
CA PRO A 136 3.94 -16.65 -19.95
C PRO A 136 2.89 -17.71 -20.28
N PRO A 137 1.91 -17.98 -19.38
CA PRO A 137 0.74 -18.78 -19.69
C PRO A 137 0.11 -18.35 -21.02
N ASN A 138 -0.44 -19.30 -21.80
CA ASN A 138 -0.99 -19.06 -23.14
C ASN A 138 -2.01 -17.89 -23.19
N ASP A 139 -2.74 -17.63 -22.11
CA ASP A 139 -3.66 -16.49 -21.99
C ASP A 139 -2.97 -15.11 -22.10
N ILE A 140 -1.71 -14.99 -21.67
CA ILE A 140 -0.92 -13.75 -21.73
C ILE A 140 -0.23 -13.58 -23.10
N MET A 141 0.02 -14.68 -23.82
CA MET A 141 0.57 -14.64 -25.18
C MET A 141 -0.39 -14.02 -26.20
N LEU A 142 -1.70 -14.16 -26.01
CA LEU A 142 -2.72 -13.55 -26.86
C LEU A 142 -2.67 -12.02 -26.81
N GLN A 143 -2.39 -11.42 -25.63
CA GLN A 143 -2.21 -9.97 -25.51
C GLN A 143 -0.91 -9.45 -26.13
N LYS A 144 0.19 -10.22 -26.08
CA LYS A 144 1.49 -9.80 -26.65
C LYS A 144 1.56 -9.93 -28.17
N ARG A 145 0.88 -10.91 -28.78
CA ARG A 145 0.86 -11.08 -30.25
C ARG A 145 0.17 -9.92 -30.99
N GLY A 146 -0.71 -9.17 -30.33
CA GLY A 146 -1.28 -7.93 -30.88
C GLY A 146 -0.25 -6.79 -31.04
N ARG A 147 0.81 -6.76 -30.21
CA ARG A 147 1.81 -5.68 -30.21
C ARG A 147 2.99 -5.91 -31.16
N LYS A 148 3.40 -7.16 -31.42
CA LYS A 148 4.65 -7.46 -32.14
C LYS A 148 4.57 -7.34 -33.67
N ARG A 149 3.41 -7.03 -34.26
CA ARG A 149 3.23 -6.85 -35.72
C ARG A 149 3.44 -5.43 -36.23
N GLN A 150 3.72 -4.44 -35.37
CA GLN A 150 3.77 -3.01 -35.77
C GLN A 150 5.18 -2.39 -35.85
N GLU A 151 6.26 -3.11 -35.52
CA GLU A 151 7.61 -2.52 -35.46
C GLU A 151 8.47 -2.69 -36.72
N ASP A 152 8.08 -3.52 -37.70
CA ASP A 152 8.77 -3.61 -39.00
C ASP A 152 7.98 -2.86 -40.08
N GLY A 153 8.35 -1.59 -40.32
CA GLY A 153 7.75 -0.75 -41.35
C GLY A 153 8.50 0.57 -41.52
N THR A 154 9.44 0.53 -42.45
CA THR A 154 10.44 1.53 -42.91
C THR A 154 9.91 2.94 -43.18
N MET A 155 10.82 3.91 -43.03
CA MET A 155 10.69 5.33 -43.40
C MET A 155 10.25 5.55 -44.86
N GLU A 156 9.35 6.50 -45.10
CA GLU A 156 9.46 7.41 -46.25
C GLU A 156 8.70 8.74 -46.05
N ASP A 157 9.30 9.80 -46.60
CA ASP A 157 8.93 11.22 -46.57
C ASP A 157 7.76 11.53 -47.54
N GLY A 158 7.01 12.60 -47.28
CA GLY A 158 5.87 12.96 -48.14
C GLY A 158 5.04 14.16 -47.67
N ARG A 159 5.63 15.37 -47.69
CA ARG A 159 4.86 16.63 -47.70
C ARG A 159 3.95 16.70 -48.94
N LYS A 160 2.62 16.81 -48.77
CA LYS A 160 1.70 17.59 -49.66
C LYS A 160 0.26 17.73 -49.12
N LYS A 161 -0.07 18.98 -48.74
CA LYS A 161 -1.30 19.78 -48.91
C LYS A 161 -2.71 19.13 -49.09
N LEU A 162 -3.64 19.63 -48.25
CA LEU A 162 -5.02 20.14 -48.52
C LEU A 162 -6.16 19.18 -48.94
N LYS A 163 -7.16 18.98 -48.06
CA LYS A 163 -8.55 19.56 -48.10
C LYS A 163 -9.53 18.74 -47.23
N LYS A 164 -10.54 19.45 -46.68
CA LYS A 164 -11.82 18.91 -46.16
C LYS A 164 -12.44 17.92 -47.16
N ASP A 165 -12.95 16.77 -46.72
CA ASP A 165 -14.39 16.58 -46.44
C ASP A 165 -14.65 15.18 -45.85
N GLU A 166 -15.86 15.02 -45.35
CA GLU A 166 -16.47 13.91 -44.62
C GLU A 166 -16.23 12.48 -45.16
N GLY A 167 -16.11 11.54 -44.23
CA GLY A 167 -16.10 10.11 -44.50
C GLY A 167 -15.46 9.34 -43.33
N HIS A 168 -16.28 8.66 -42.53
CA HIS A 168 -15.84 7.73 -41.50
C HIS A 168 -14.92 6.67 -42.10
N THR A 169 -13.62 6.97 -42.11
CA THR A 169 -12.57 6.02 -42.46
C THR A 169 -11.83 5.79 -41.16
N HIS A 170 -11.91 4.56 -40.66
CA HIS A 170 -11.37 4.16 -39.37
C HIS A 170 -9.83 4.24 -39.42
N VAL A 171 -9.26 5.44 -39.21
CA VAL A 171 -7.81 5.61 -39.10
C VAL A 171 -7.35 4.79 -37.90
N PRO A 172 -6.44 3.82 -38.07
CA PRO A 172 -5.95 3.03 -36.95
C PRO A 172 -5.34 3.97 -35.91
N ILE A 173 -5.90 3.96 -34.70
CA ILE A 173 -5.39 4.74 -33.57
C ILE A 173 -3.96 4.27 -33.29
N LYS A 174 -2.97 5.18 -33.43
CA LYS A 174 -1.55 4.89 -33.22
C LYS A 174 -1.14 5.37 -31.83
N TYR A 175 -0.58 4.48 -31.03
CA TYR A 175 -0.06 4.79 -29.69
C TYR A 175 1.46 5.03 -29.71
N PRO A 176 2.01 5.83 -28.77
CA PRO A 176 1.31 6.63 -27.77
C PRO A 176 0.62 7.87 -28.37
N MET A 177 -0.56 8.20 -27.88
CA MET A 177 -1.35 9.37 -28.29
C MET A 177 -1.71 10.22 -27.08
N ASP A 178 -1.94 11.50 -27.31
CA ASP A 178 -2.44 12.44 -26.30
C ASP A 178 -3.92 12.12 -25.97
N ASP A 179 -4.29 12.21 -24.70
CA ASP A 179 -5.64 11.92 -24.20
C ASP A 179 -6.71 12.78 -24.89
N LEU A 180 -6.35 14.01 -25.30
CA LEU A 180 -7.25 14.91 -26.02
C LEU A 180 -7.57 14.45 -27.45
N LEU A 181 -6.77 13.54 -28.01
CA LEU A 181 -6.96 13.00 -29.36
C LEU A 181 -7.82 11.73 -29.36
N LEU A 182 -8.16 11.21 -28.19
CA LEU A 182 -9.02 10.04 -28.04
C LEU A 182 -10.47 10.44 -28.35
N ARG A 183 -11.07 9.80 -29.36
CA ARG A 183 -12.49 10.03 -29.71
C ARG A 183 -13.36 9.01 -28.98
N PRO A 184 -14.54 9.39 -28.49
CA PRO A 184 -15.50 8.45 -27.92
C PRO A 184 -15.88 7.35 -28.93
N THR A 185 -15.93 6.11 -28.48
CA THR A 185 -16.39 4.94 -29.22
C THR A 185 -17.88 4.68 -28.93
N GLU A 186 -18.58 3.93 -29.78
CA GLU A 186 -20.02 3.62 -29.60
C GLU A 186 -20.37 2.91 -28.28
N GLY A 187 -19.39 2.29 -27.62
CA GLY A 187 -19.53 1.68 -26.29
C GLY A 187 -19.22 2.63 -25.12
N ASP A 188 -18.74 3.85 -25.38
CA ASP A 188 -18.45 4.80 -24.33
C ASP A 188 -19.76 5.44 -23.83
N PRO A 189 -19.96 5.55 -22.51
CA PRO A 189 -21.10 6.25 -21.97
C PRO A 189 -21.06 7.68 -22.51
N ALA A 190 -22.18 8.16 -23.06
CA ALA A 190 -22.26 9.51 -23.56
C ALA A 190 -21.90 10.47 -22.40
N LEU A 191 -20.72 11.10 -22.47
CA LEU A 191 -20.21 12.05 -21.47
C LEU A 191 -20.99 13.36 -21.57
N LEU A 192 -22.31 13.28 -21.34
CA LEU A 192 -23.29 14.27 -21.77
C LEU A 192 -23.28 15.56 -20.98
N LYS A 193 -22.44 15.69 -19.95
CA LYS A 193 -22.10 16.97 -19.33
C LYS A 193 -20.96 16.77 -18.34
N ARG A 194 -20.04 17.74 -18.31
CA ARG A 194 -19.13 17.91 -17.16
C ARG A 194 -19.99 17.96 -15.89
N PRO A 195 -19.67 17.19 -14.84
CA PRO A 195 -20.36 17.30 -13.56
C PRO A 195 -20.43 18.76 -13.13
N HIS A 196 -21.58 19.20 -12.64
CA HIS A 196 -21.69 20.53 -12.07
C HIS A 196 -20.73 20.64 -10.89
N LEU A 197 -20.04 21.78 -10.77
CA LEU A 197 -19.21 22.04 -9.61
C LEU A 197 -20.06 21.90 -8.35
N ALA A 198 -19.58 21.12 -7.39
CA ALA A 198 -20.19 21.02 -6.08
C ALA A 198 -20.21 22.41 -5.43
N THR A 199 -21.39 22.92 -5.13
CA THR A 199 -21.61 24.19 -4.42
C THR A 199 -22.36 24.00 -3.11
N ASP A 200 -22.52 22.75 -2.68
CA ASP A 200 -23.27 22.28 -1.53
C ASP A 200 -22.47 22.38 -0.21
N PHE A 201 -21.58 23.36 -0.12
CA PHE A 201 -20.87 23.67 1.12
C PHE A 201 -21.85 24.26 2.15
N ARG A 202 -21.76 23.77 3.39
CA ARG A 202 -22.42 24.29 4.59
C ARG A 202 -21.82 25.61 5.03
N VAL A 203 -20.54 25.85 4.70
CA VAL A 203 -19.88 27.14 4.95
C VAL A 203 -20.30 28.19 3.91
N PRO A 204 -20.36 29.49 4.28
CA PRO A 204 -20.61 30.55 3.31
C PRO A 204 -19.61 30.53 2.15
N ARG A 205 -20.09 30.80 0.93
CA ARG A 205 -19.33 30.64 -0.32
C ARG A 205 -17.98 31.38 -0.34
N TYR A 206 -17.89 32.51 0.35
CA TYR A 206 -16.67 33.32 0.44
C TYR A 206 -15.58 32.71 1.33
N TYR A 207 -15.92 31.79 2.24
CA TYR A 207 -14.97 31.05 3.08
C TYR A 207 -14.60 29.67 2.52
N VAL A 208 -15.19 29.23 1.41
CA VAL A 208 -14.89 27.92 0.82
C VAL A 208 -13.41 27.81 0.43
N GLY A 209 -12.82 28.88 -0.09
CA GLY A 209 -11.39 28.92 -0.41
C GLY A 209 -10.52 28.71 0.82
N ASP A 210 -10.82 29.40 1.92
CA ASP A 210 -10.09 29.29 3.18
C ASP A 210 -10.25 27.89 3.80
N LEU A 211 -11.46 27.34 3.77
CA LEU A 211 -11.74 25.97 4.20
C LEU A 211 -10.88 24.96 3.45
N LEU A 212 -10.84 25.05 2.13
CA LEU A 212 -10.05 24.16 1.27
C LEU A 212 -8.55 24.33 1.53
N MET A 213 -8.08 25.55 1.73
CA MET A 213 -6.68 25.84 2.03
C MET A 213 -6.25 25.23 3.37
N VAL A 214 -7.07 25.40 4.42
CA VAL A 214 -6.81 24.80 5.75
C VAL A 214 -6.88 23.27 5.68
N TRP A 215 -7.88 22.73 4.97
CA TRP A 215 -8.03 21.29 4.79
C TRP A 215 -6.85 20.66 4.03
N ASP A 216 -6.42 21.28 2.93
CA ASP A 216 -5.29 20.81 2.13
C ASP A 216 -4.00 20.80 2.93
N PHE A 217 -3.75 21.85 3.72
CA PHE A 217 -2.62 21.91 4.65
C PHE A 217 -2.68 20.77 5.68
N CYS A 218 -3.82 20.59 6.36
CA CYS A 218 -3.96 19.54 7.36
C CYS A 218 -3.83 18.13 6.75
N SER A 219 -4.33 17.94 5.52
CA SER A 219 -4.26 16.65 4.82
C SER A 219 -2.84 16.34 4.34
N SER A 220 -2.15 17.34 3.79
CA SER A 220 -0.77 17.21 3.29
C SER A 220 0.25 17.00 4.41
N PHE A 221 0.10 17.74 5.52
CA PHE A 221 1.03 17.72 6.64
C PHE A 221 0.53 16.91 7.85
N GLY A 222 -0.61 16.23 7.75
CA GLY A 222 -1.25 15.54 8.89
C GLY A 222 -0.35 14.54 9.59
N ARG A 223 0.48 13.80 8.85
CA ARG A 223 1.47 12.87 9.44
C ARG A 223 2.57 13.58 10.22
N LEU A 224 2.99 14.77 9.78
CA LEU A 224 4.02 15.56 10.47
C LEU A 224 3.46 16.26 11.70
N LEU A 225 2.19 16.69 11.61
CA LEU A 225 1.45 17.30 12.72
C LEU A 225 0.89 16.27 13.72
N ASN A 226 0.98 14.97 13.42
CA ASN A 226 0.34 13.88 14.15
C ASN A 226 -1.19 14.06 14.29
N LEU A 227 -1.83 14.59 13.26
CA LEU A 227 -3.28 14.71 13.16
C LEU A 227 -3.91 13.34 12.83
N SER A 228 -5.04 13.06 13.48
CA SER A 228 -5.95 12.02 13.04
C SER A 228 -6.43 12.30 11.60
N PRO A 229 -6.55 11.27 10.74
CA PRO A 229 -7.04 11.47 9.38
C PRO A 229 -8.54 11.82 9.43
N PHE A 230 -8.93 12.90 8.74
CA PHE A 230 -10.32 13.34 8.63
C PHE A 230 -10.66 13.79 7.20
N SER A 231 -11.94 13.71 6.83
CA SER A 231 -12.42 14.13 5.52
C SER A 231 -12.73 15.64 5.46
N LEU A 232 -12.83 16.19 4.25
CA LEU A 232 -13.26 17.58 4.07
C LEU A 232 -14.65 17.82 4.69
N THR A 233 -15.55 16.85 4.56
CA THR A 233 -16.89 16.89 5.15
C THR A 233 -16.84 16.90 6.67
N ASP A 234 -15.90 16.19 7.29
CA ASP A 234 -15.73 16.20 8.76
C ASP A 234 -15.27 17.57 9.26
N LEU A 235 -14.32 18.20 8.57
CA LEU A 235 -13.85 19.54 8.92
C LEU A 235 -14.96 20.58 8.77
N GLU A 236 -15.70 20.51 7.66
CA GLU A 236 -16.85 21.37 7.42
C GLU A 236 -17.92 21.22 8.51
N ASN A 237 -18.27 19.97 8.85
CA ASN A 237 -19.21 19.69 9.94
C ASN A 237 -18.71 20.18 11.29
N ALA A 238 -17.41 20.07 11.55
CA ALA A 238 -16.80 20.53 12.78
C ALA A 238 -16.86 22.06 12.93
N ILE A 239 -16.65 22.81 11.83
CA ILE A 239 -16.76 24.27 11.80
C ILE A 239 -18.21 24.73 11.95
N CYS A 240 -19.16 24.03 11.33
CA CYS A 240 -20.58 24.37 11.43
C CYS A 240 -21.22 23.91 12.75
N HIS A 241 -20.50 23.18 13.61
CA HIS A 241 -21.02 22.72 14.88
C HIS A 241 -21.08 23.87 15.90
N LYS A 242 -22.16 23.92 16.70
CA LYS A 242 -22.37 25.00 17.69
C LYS A 242 -21.45 24.87 18.91
N GLU A 243 -21.03 23.65 19.23
CA GLU A 243 -20.14 23.34 20.36
C GLU A 243 -18.72 23.05 19.88
N SER A 244 -17.76 23.06 20.82
CA SER A 244 -16.37 22.74 20.51
C SER A 244 -16.26 21.29 20.00
N ASN A 245 -15.88 21.13 18.73
CA ASN A 245 -15.64 19.82 18.14
C ASN A 245 -14.21 19.34 18.42
N VAL A 246 -14.05 18.05 18.77
CA VAL A 246 -12.76 17.43 19.07
C VAL A 246 -11.75 17.60 17.93
N LEU A 247 -12.20 17.56 16.67
CA LEU A 247 -11.35 17.74 15.50
C LEU A 247 -10.72 19.13 15.45
N LEU A 248 -11.50 20.18 15.72
CA LEU A 248 -10.98 21.55 15.75
C LEU A 248 -9.98 21.75 16.89
N VAL A 249 -10.27 21.15 18.05
CA VAL A 249 -9.34 21.18 19.18
C VAL A 249 -8.03 20.51 18.82
N GLU A 250 -8.06 19.36 18.15
CA GLU A 250 -6.87 18.64 17.70
C GLU A 250 -6.05 19.46 16.70
N VAL A 251 -6.71 20.04 15.70
CA VAL A 251 -6.08 20.93 14.70
C VAL A 251 -5.42 22.13 15.39
N HIS A 252 -6.13 22.85 16.26
CA HIS A 252 -5.54 23.97 16.99
C HIS A 252 -4.39 23.53 17.89
N ALA A 253 -4.54 22.44 18.64
CA ALA A 253 -3.52 21.98 19.57
C ALA A 253 -2.23 21.58 18.86
N THR A 254 -2.31 20.88 17.72
CA THR A 254 -1.12 20.49 16.95
C THR A 254 -0.40 21.70 16.35
N ILE A 255 -1.13 22.67 15.82
CA ILE A 255 -0.56 23.91 15.29
C ILE A 255 0.12 24.71 16.42
N PHE A 256 -0.51 24.88 17.58
CA PHE A 256 0.11 25.58 18.69
C PHE A 256 1.32 24.83 19.26
N HIS A 257 1.29 23.50 19.32
CA HIS A 257 2.48 22.74 19.69
C HIS A 257 3.62 22.95 18.70
N LEU A 258 3.33 23.07 17.39
CA LEU A 258 4.33 23.39 16.38
C LEU A 258 4.93 24.79 16.61
N LEU A 259 4.09 25.81 16.82
CA LEU A 259 4.54 27.19 17.08
C LEU A 259 5.35 27.31 18.37
N ILE A 260 4.97 26.57 19.43
CA ILE A 260 5.73 26.51 20.69
C ILE A 260 7.09 25.84 20.47
N LYS A 261 7.13 24.77 19.66
CA LYS A 261 8.36 24.03 19.37
C LYS A 261 9.36 24.83 18.55
N ASP A 262 8.87 25.68 17.64
CA ASP A 262 9.68 26.54 16.79
C ASP A 262 10.46 27.61 17.59
N LYS A 263 10.01 27.94 18.81
CA LYS A 263 10.60 28.99 19.67
C LYS A 263 10.68 30.38 19.02
N GLY A 264 9.83 30.65 18.03
CA GLY A 264 9.70 31.96 17.40
C GLY A 264 8.94 33.00 18.24
N ASP A 265 8.41 34.03 17.58
CA ASP A 265 7.78 35.18 18.24
C ASP A 265 6.59 34.79 19.13
N TYR A 266 5.78 33.82 18.68
CA TYR A 266 4.65 33.35 19.47
C TYR A 266 5.10 32.71 20.80
N PHE A 267 6.21 31.97 20.79
CA PHE A 267 6.78 31.39 22.01
C PHE A 267 7.28 32.47 22.97
N ALA A 268 7.90 33.54 22.46
CA ALA A 268 8.34 34.67 23.29
C ALA A 268 7.16 35.35 24.01
N ILE A 269 6.02 35.51 23.33
CA ILE A 269 4.80 36.08 23.94
C ILE A 269 4.26 35.17 25.04
N LEU A 270 4.23 33.85 24.82
CA LEU A 270 3.80 32.90 25.85
C LEU A 270 4.71 32.95 27.10
N GLN A 271 6.02 33.12 26.91
CA GLN A 271 6.97 33.30 28.02
C GLN A 271 6.70 34.60 28.78
N ASN A 272 6.49 35.71 28.08
CA ASN A 272 6.17 37.00 28.70
C ASN A 272 4.88 36.93 29.53
N LYS A 273 3.89 36.17 29.06
CA LYS A 273 2.63 35.91 29.77
C LYS A 273 2.74 34.82 30.85
N LYS A 274 3.92 34.21 31.05
CA LYS A 274 4.15 33.09 31.99
C LYS A 274 3.18 31.91 31.79
N ARG A 275 2.78 31.66 30.53
CA ARG A 275 1.88 30.57 30.17
C ARG A 275 2.54 29.21 30.38
N LYS A 276 1.77 28.22 30.82
CA LYS A 276 2.20 26.82 30.75
C LYS A 276 2.35 26.45 29.27
N LEU A 277 3.35 25.64 28.91
CA LEU A 277 3.61 25.24 27.51
C LEU A 277 2.94 23.90 27.17
N LYS A 278 1.70 23.73 27.61
CA LYS A 278 0.95 22.48 27.43
C LYS A 278 -0.46 22.80 26.97
N VAL A 279 -0.72 22.59 25.69
CA VAL A 279 -2.03 22.82 25.10
C VAL A 279 -2.90 21.59 25.39
N SER A 280 -4.06 21.82 26.00
CA SER A 280 -5.03 20.76 26.31
C SER A 280 -6.39 21.09 25.72
N LEU A 281 -7.30 20.11 25.77
CA LEU A 281 -8.67 20.26 25.29
C LEU A 281 -9.47 21.35 26.02
N VAL A 282 -9.03 21.74 27.23
CA VAL A 282 -9.68 22.80 28.02
C VAL A 282 -8.99 24.15 27.81
N THR A 283 -7.68 24.17 27.54
CA THR A 283 -6.90 25.41 27.53
C THR A 283 -6.63 25.96 26.12
N TRP A 284 -6.88 25.20 25.05
CA TRP A 284 -6.55 25.59 23.66
C TRP A 284 -7.11 26.96 23.25
N ALA A 285 -8.33 27.29 23.69
CA ALA A 285 -8.99 28.56 23.35
C ALA A 285 -8.21 29.76 23.89
N GLU A 286 -7.55 29.60 25.03
CA GLU A 286 -6.75 30.66 25.63
C GLU A 286 -5.47 30.94 24.81
N TYR A 287 -4.86 29.90 24.22
CA TYR A 287 -3.71 30.06 23.30
C TYR A 287 -4.14 30.74 22.00
N LEU A 288 -5.34 30.43 21.51
CA LEU A 288 -5.92 31.12 20.36
C LEU A 288 -6.14 32.60 20.66
N CYS A 289 -6.69 32.96 21.82
CA CYS A 289 -6.82 34.35 22.23
C CYS A 289 -5.47 35.07 22.26
N ASP A 290 -4.44 34.45 22.84
CA ASP A 290 -3.09 35.02 22.86
C ASP A 290 -2.51 35.23 21.45
N PHE A 291 -2.75 34.29 20.54
CA PHE A 291 -2.32 34.40 19.15
C PHE A 291 -3.05 35.53 18.43
N LEU A 292 -4.36 35.65 18.63
CA LEU A 292 -5.14 36.72 18.03
C LEU A 292 -4.72 38.10 18.56
N GLU A 293 -4.42 38.22 19.86
CA GLU A 293 -3.85 39.45 20.43
C GLU A 293 -2.49 39.82 19.84
N MET A 294 -1.65 38.82 19.54
CA MET A 294 -0.39 39.03 18.83
C MET A 294 -0.62 39.60 17.42
N THR A 295 -1.57 39.03 16.66
CA THR A 295 -1.83 39.46 15.27
C THR A 295 -2.52 40.82 15.13
N LYS A 296 -3.08 41.35 16.23
CA LYS A 296 -3.74 42.67 16.26
C LYS A 296 -2.78 43.83 16.53
N LYS A 297 -1.52 43.55 16.85
CA LYS A 297 -0.45 44.55 16.99
C LYS A 297 0.32 44.67 15.68
#